data_AF-A0A2S9YS19-F1
#
_entry.id   AF-A0A2S9YS19-F1
#
_cell.length_a   1.000
_cell.length_b   1.000
_cell.length_c   1.000
_cell.angle_alpha   90.00
_cell.angle_beta   90.00
_cell.angle_gamma   90.00
#
_symmetry.space_group_name_H-M   'P 1'
#
loop_
_entity.id
_entity.type
_entity.pdbx_description
1 polymer ?
#
loop_
_entity_poly.entity_id
_entity_poly.type
_entity_poly.pdbx_seq_one_letter_code
_entity_poly.pdbx_strand_id
1 'polypeptide(L)'
;MLTPEQEWTLVACGMIAHADDMLEFGEWDQILRLVDASVDDEQMQPWLDLLGDRPLLERRFAELPPPLPYFVEQLLEQAWRMALADGSGSEVEAAVHDRIAEKVGVSPDQAQGWRERWTQDAATRAELVVGFAAALANLDGQLASAEAAQFDSLLERMPVSVARRVELSMLLYSPPELKQLGGRLAALDPEAREAVLYEVAPLVQASDRGERERAVFHELAELAAVPADRARELLDRS
;
A
#
# COMPACT_ATOMS: atom_id res chain seq x y z
N MET A 1 -12.11 4.09 -21.71
CA MET A 1 -11.23 3.06 -22.33
C MET A 1 -9.92 3.13 -21.55
N LEU A 2 -9.43 1.99 -21.04
CA LEU A 2 -8.20 1.97 -20.26
C LEU A 2 -6.99 2.31 -21.13
N THR A 3 -6.01 2.96 -20.52
CA THR A 3 -4.66 3.08 -21.09
C THR A 3 -3.95 1.71 -21.07
N PRO A 4 -2.95 1.48 -21.94
CA PRO A 4 -2.15 0.25 -21.92
C PRO A 4 -1.53 -0.05 -20.55
N GLU A 5 -1.10 0.99 -19.83
CA GLU A 5 -0.53 0.87 -18.49
C GLU A 5 -1.56 0.36 -17.48
N GLN A 6 -2.77 0.95 -17.48
CA GLN A 6 -3.87 0.53 -16.61
C GLN A 6 -4.29 -0.92 -16.87
N GLU A 7 -4.38 -1.31 -18.15
CA GLU A 7 -4.68 -2.68 -18.54
C GLU A 7 -3.60 -3.66 -18.07
N TRP A 8 -2.32 -3.30 -18.22
CA TRP A 8 -1.21 -4.09 -17.68
C TRP A 8 -1.30 -4.25 -16.17
N THR A 9 -1.56 -3.19 -15.43
CA THR A 9 -1.73 -3.24 -13.96
C THR A 9 -2.87 -4.18 -13.58
N LEU A 10 -4.06 -4.04 -14.18
CA LEU A 10 -5.20 -4.91 -13.87
C LEU A 10 -4.87 -6.37 -14.12
N VAL A 11 -4.28 -6.68 -15.28
CA VAL A 11 -3.98 -8.06 -15.64
C VAL A 11 -2.89 -8.63 -14.74
N ALA A 12 -1.81 -7.89 -14.47
CA ALA A 12 -0.72 -8.35 -13.61
C ALA A 12 -1.18 -8.56 -12.15
N CYS A 13 -1.93 -7.62 -11.57
CA CYS A 13 -2.48 -7.78 -10.23
C CYS A 13 -3.51 -8.92 -10.17
N GLY A 14 -4.37 -9.06 -11.18
CA GLY A 14 -5.31 -10.18 -11.26
C GLY A 14 -4.58 -11.52 -11.35
N MET A 15 -3.49 -11.61 -12.11
CA MET A 15 -2.70 -12.84 -12.21
C MET A 15 -2.18 -13.28 -10.84
N ILE A 16 -1.71 -12.33 -10.02
CA ILE A 16 -1.26 -12.57 -8.65
C ILE A 16 -2.42 -12.98 -7.74
N ALA A 17 -3.57 -12.31 -7.81
CA ALA A 17 -4.76 -12.67 -7.02
C ALA A 17 -5.28 -14.10 -7.32
N HIS A 18 -5.01 -14.64 -8.51
CA HIS A 18 -5.32 -16.02 -8.87
C HIS A 18 -4.22 -17.03 -8.55
N ALA A 19 -3.12 -16.63 -7.89
CA ALA A 19 -1.96 -17.47 -7.72
C ALA A 19 -2.25 -18.72 -6.88
N ASP A 20 -2.98 -18.57 -5.78
CA ASP A 20 -3.23 -19.64 -4.79
C ASP A 20 -4.65 -20.22 -4.83
N ASP A 21 -5.44 -19.86 -5.85
CA ASP A 21 -6.84 -20.27 -6.04
C ASP A 21 -7.80 -19.87 -4.89
N MET A 22 -7.39 -18.94 -4.03
CA MET A 22 -8.17 -18.45 -2.89
C MET A 22 -8.59 -16.99 -3.11
N LEU A 23 -9.60 -16.78 -3.96
CA LEU A 23 -10.15 -15.43 -4.16
C LEU A 23 -11.00 -15.00 -2.97
N GLU A 24 -10.55 -13.98 -2.24
CA GLU A 24 -11.34 -13.38 -1.18
C GLU A 24 -12.30 -12.30 -1.71
N PHE A 25 -13.50 -12.25 -1.11
CA PHE A 25 -14.51 -11.26 -1.48
C PHE A 25 -14.00 -9.84 -1.14
N GLY A 26 -13.70 -9.04 -2.16
CA GLY A 26 -13.25 -7.65 -2.02
C GLY A 26 -11.83 -7.35 -2.56
N GLU A 27 -11.07 -8.37 -2.97
CA GLU A 27 -9.75 -8.19 -3.62
C GLU A 27 -9.86 -7.38 -4.92
N TRP A 28 -10.96 -7.57 -5.64
CA TRP A 28 -11.25 -6.81 -6.86
C TRP A 28 -11.43 -5.32 -6.62
N ASP A 29 -12.03 -4.92 -5.49
CA ASP A 29 -12.16 -3.51 -5.13
C ASP A 29 -10.81 -2.88 -4.76
N GLN A 30 -9.82 -3.69 -4.36
CA GLN A 30 -8.45 -3.23 -4.13
C GLN A 30 -7.69 -3.08 -5.45
N ILE A 31 -7.83 -4.05 -6.36
CA ILE A 31 -7.24 -3.99 -7.71
C ILE A 31 -7.80 -2.80 -8.50
N LEU A 32 -9.11 -2.56 -8.42
CA LEU A 32 -9.75 -1.42 -9.08
C LEU A 32 -9.34 -0.08 -8.46
N ARG A 33 -9.01 -0.03 -7.17
CA ARG A 33 -8.45 1.19 -6.53
C ARG A 33 -7.01 1.50 -6.96
N LEU A 34 -6.22 0.49 -7.34
CA LEU A 34 -4.87 0.69 -7.87
C LEU A 34 -4.88 1.31 -9.27
N VAL A 35 -5.96 1.09 -10.01
CA VAL A 35 -6.17 1.62 -11.36
C VAL A 35 -7.13 2.79 -11.25
N ASP A 36 -6.57 3.93 -10.82
CA ASP A 36 -7.19 5.25 -10.59
C ASP A 36 -8.62 5.44 -11.12
N ALA A 37 -9.49 5.99 -10.27
CA ALA A 37 -10.96 6.10 -10.27
C ALA A 37 -11.61 6.85 -11.46
N SER A 38 -10.99 6.84 -12.62
CA SER A 38 -11.43 7.44 -13.88
C SER A 38 -12.13 6.45 -14.82
N VAL A 39 -12.37 5.22 -14.36
CA VAL A 39 -13.10 4.20 -15.12
C VAL A 39 -14.58 4.30 -14.75
N ASP A 40 -15.40 4.78 -15.68
CA ASP A 40 -16.86 4.81 -15.50
C ASP A 40 -17.40 3.42 -15.13
N ASP A 41 -18.44 3.33 -14.29
CA ASP A 41 -19.05 2.07 -13.85
C ASP A 41 -19.39 1.11 -15.01
N GLU A 42 -19.83 1.65 -16.17
CA GLU A 42 -20.13 0.87 -17.38
C GLU A 42 -18.89 0.20 -18.01
N GLN A 43 -17.71 0.78 -17.80
CA GLN A 43 -16.45 0.22 -18.27
C GLN A 43 -15.84 -0.77 -17.26
N MET A 44 -16.30 -0.79 -16.00
CA MET A 44 -15.77 -1.69 -14.96
C MET A 44 -16.29 -3.12 -15.05
N GLN A 45 -17.56 -3.32 -15.41
CA GLN A 45 -18.16 -4.67 -15.43
C GLN A 45 -17.39 -5.68 -16.30
N PRO A 46 -16.94 -5.34 -17.53
CA PRO A 46 -16.14 -6.28 -18.33
C PRO A 46 -14.81 -6.66 -17.70
N TRP A 47 -14.22 -5.78 -16.88
CA TRP A 47 -12.98 -6.06 -16.16
C TRP A 47 -13.23 -6.94 -14.95
N LEU A 48 -14.32 -6.73 -14.22
CA LEU A 48 -14.75 -7.64 -13.15
C LEU A 48 -15.02 -9.05 -13.70
N ASP A 49 -15.66 -9.15 -14.87
CA ASP A 49 -15.91 -10.43 -15.54
C ASP A 49 -14.58 -11.09 -15.97
N LEU A 50 -13.63 -10.32 -16.52
CA LEU A 50 -12.29 -10.80 -16.87
C LEU A 50 -11.53 -11.30 -15.64
N LEU A 51 -11.50 -10.49 -14.60
CA LEU A 51 -10.80 -10.78 -13.36
C LEU A 51 -11.44 -11.97 -12.64
N GLY A 52 -12.75 -12.19 -12.75
CA GLY A 52 -13.41 -13.38 -12.23
C GLY A 52 -13.16 -14.67 -13.01
N ASP A 53 -12.61 -14.61 -14.23
CA ASP A 53 -12.37 -15.76 -15.11
C ASP A 53 -10.87 -15.95 -15.38
N ARG A 54 -10.24 -16.82 -14.59
CA ARG A 54 -8.81 -17.14 -14.72
C ARG A 54 -8.39 -17.56 -16.14
N PRO A 55 -9.08 -18.49 -16.83
CA PRO A 55 -8.79 -18.80 -18.23
C PRO A 55 -8.83 -17.58 -19.17
N LEU A 56 -9.78 -16.66 -18.99
CA LEU A 56 -9.88 -15.45 -19.81
C LEU A 56 -8.74 -14.48 -19.49
N LEU A 57 -8.40 -14.32 -18.21
CA LEU A 57 -7.28 -13.51 -17.74
C LEU A 57 -5.94 -14.01 -18.30
N GLU A 58 -5.69 -15.32 -18.26
CA GLU A 58 -4.51 -15.97 -18.83
C GLU A 58 -4.37 -15.70 -20.34
N ARG A 59 -5.49 -15.77 -21.07
CA ARG A 59 -5.51 -15.41 -22.51
C ARG A 59 -5.17 -13.94 -22.71
N ARG A 60 -5.78 -13.05 -21.93
CA ARG A 60 -5.48 -11.61 -22.02
C ARG A 60 -4.01 -11.34 -21.74
N PHE A 61 -3.46 -11.90 -20.67
CA PHE A 61 -2.05 -11.80 -20.32
C PHE A 61 -1.14 -12.27 -21.47
N ALA A 62 -1.45 -13.40 -22.11
CA ALA A 62 -0.67 -13.88 -23.26
C ALA A 62 -0.67 -12.89 -24.44
N GLU A 63 -1.82 -12.25 -24.70
CA GLU A 63 -2.03 -11.33 -25.83
C GLU A 63 -1.52 -9.90 -25.58
N LEU A 64 -1.22 -9.52 -24.34
CA LEU A 64 -0.77 -8.15 -24.04
C LEU A 64 0.53 -7.81 -24.79
N PRO A 65 0.56 -6.64 -25.48
CA PRO A 65 1.78 -6.14 -26.08
C PRO A 65 2.78 -5.75 -24.98
N PRO A 66 4.10 -5.76 -25.25
CA PRO A 66 5.09 -5.33 -24.27
C PRO A 66 4.78 -3.93 -23.71
N PRO A 67 4.90 -3.72 -22.39
CA PRO A 67 4.70 -2.40 -21.80
C PRO A 67 5.84 -1.45 -22.18
N LEU A 68 5.66 -0.16 -21.90
CA LEU A 68 6.75 0.80 -22.04
C LEU A 68 7.88 0.50 -21.05
N PRO A 69 9.16 0.52 -21.46
CA PRO A 69 10.27 0.08 -20.60
C PRO A 69 10.37 0.79 -19.24
N TYR A 70 10.01 2.07 -19.18
CA TYR A 70 10.05 2.84 -17.93
C TYR A 70 8.92 2.51 -16.96
N PHE A 71 7.88 1.79 -17.41
CA PHE A 71 6.74 1.37 -16.59
C PHE A 71 6.95 -0.01 -15.96
N VAL A 72 7.93 -0.79 -16.44
CA VAL A 72 8.14 -2.19 -16.06
C VAL A 72 8.32 -2.39 -14.56
N GLU A 73 9.18 -1.59 -13.92
CA GLU A 73 9.43 -1.73 -12.48
C GLU A 73 8.18 -1.35 -11.67
N GLN A 74 7.50 -0.26 -12.03
CA GLN A 74 6.26 0.17 -11.40
C GLN A 74 5.14 -0.88 -11.53
N LEU A 75 5.00 -1.48 -12.70
CA LEU A 75 4.05 -2.55 -12.97
C LEU A 75 4.28 -3.75 -12.04
N LEU A 76 5.53 -4.20 -11.96
CA LEU A 76 5.90 -5.35 -11.13
C LEU A 76 5.75 -5.02 -9.64
N GLU A 77 6.07 -3.80 -9.23
CA GLU A 77 5.85 -3.34 -7.85
C GLU A 77 4.35 -3.37 -7.50
N GLN A 78 3.48 -2.86 -8.37
CA GLN A 78 2.03 -2.88 -8.17
C GLN A 78 1.48 -4.32 -8.10
N ALA A 79 1.97 -5.21 -8.96
CA ALA A 79 1.62 -6.62 -8.91
C ALA A 79 2.08 -7.27 -7.59
N TRP A 80 3.30 -6.99 -7.14
CA TRP A 80 3.82 -7.53 -5.88
C TRP A 80 3.11 -6.98 -4.65
N ARG A 81 2.68 -5.70 -4.66
CA ARG A 81 1.85 -5.14 -3.59
C ARG A 81 0.56 -5.93 -3.37
N MET A 82 -0.01 -6.51 -4.42
CA MET A 82 -1.16 -7.41 -4.31
C MET A 82 -0.81 -8.68 -3.52
N ALA A 83 0.35 -9.28 -3.80
CA ALA A 83 0.85 -10.45 -3.06
C ALA A 83 1.19 -10.14 -1.60
N LEU A 84 1.34 -8.87 -1.23
CA LEU A 84 1.60 -8.44 0.14
C LEU A 84 0.33 -8.04 0.88
N ALA A 85 -0.87 -8.25 0.32
CA ALA A 85 -2.13 -7.85 0.96
C ALA A 85 -2.31 -8.47 2.36
N ASP A 86 -1.91 -9.74 2.53
CA ASP A 86 -1.90 -10.45 3.81
C ASP A 86 -0.60 -10.23 4.63
N GLY A 87 0.34 -9.50 4.06
CA GLY A 87 1.63 -9.12 4.62
C GLY A 87 2.80 -10.04 4.32
N SER A 88 2.64 -11.06 3.46
CA SER A 88 3.75 -11.85 2.98
C SER A 88 3.45 -12.54 1.64
N GLY A 89 4.31 -12.32 0.64
CA GLY A 89 4.19 -13.05 -0.61
C GLY A 89 4.63 -14.52 -0.48
N SER A 90 3.80 -15.42 -0.96
CA SER A 90 4.04 -16.86 -1.02
C SER A 90 4.97 -17.25 -2.18
N GLU A 91 5.49 -18.49 -2.15
CA GLU A 91 6.27 -19.05 -3.26
C GLU A 91 5.45 -19.14 -4.57
N VAL A 92 4.13 -19.34 -4.46
CA VAL A 92 3.24 -19.46 -5.61
C VAL A 92 3.02 -18.10 -6.27
N GLU A 93 2.79 -17.05 -5.49
CA GLU A 93 2.71 -15.67 -6.00
C GLU A 93 4.04 -15.20 -6.56
N ALA A 94 5.16 -15.56 -5.93
CA ALA A 94 6.49 -15.26 -6.44
C ALA A 94 6.72 -15.90 -7.82
N ALA A 95 6.28 -17.15 -8.03
CA ALA A 95 6.39 -17.81 -9.32
C ALA A 95 5.51 -17.15 -10.40
N VAL A 96 4.30 -16.69 -10.05
CA VAL A 96 3.46 -15.91 -10.96
C VAL A 96 4.10 -14.56 -11.28
N HIS A 97 4.65 -13.88 -10.27
CA HIS A 97 5.38 -12.63 -10.45
C HIS A 97 6.59 -12.80 -11.37
N ASP A 98 7.37 -13.88 -11.22
CA ASP A 98 8.49 -14.21 -12.11
C ASP A 98 8.01 -14.42 -13.55
N ARG A 99 6.86 -15.07 -13.75
CA ARG A 99 6.26 -15.23 -15.09
C ARG A 99 5.85 -13.90 -15.73
N ILE A 100 5.36 -12.95 -14.93
CA ILE A 100 5.06 -11.59 -15.39
C ILE A 100 6.37 -10.86 -15.75
N ALA A 101 7.38 -10.94 -14.87
CA ALA A 101 8.69 -10.34 -15.05
C ALA A 101 9.37 -10.83 -16.35
N GLU A 102 9.37 -12.14 -16.59
CA GLU A 102 9.94 -12.74 -17.81
C GLU A 102 9.25 -12.22 -19.08
N LYS A 103 7.92 -12.10 -19.07
CA LYS A 103 7.15 -11.59 -20.23
C LYS A 103 7.53 -10.14 -20.56
N VAL A 104 7.87 -9.33 -19.55
CA VAL A 104 8.26 -7.92 -19.73
C VAL A 104 9.78 -7.72 -19.82
N GLY A 105 10.56 -8.80 -19.88
CA GLY A 105 12.01 -8.77 -20.14
C GLY A 105 12.89 -8.60 -18.90
N VAL A 106 12.38 -8.88 -17.71
CA VAL A 106 13.11 -8.85 -16.43
C VAL A 106 13.48 -10.27 -16.03
N SER A 107 14.70 -10.48 -15.55
CA SER A 107 15.14 -11.80 -15.08
C SER A 107 14.55 -12.15 -13.72
N PRO A 108 14.37 -13.45 -13.40
CA PRO A 108 13.93 -13.89 -12.07
C PRO A 108 14.82 -13.37 -10.94
N ASP A 109 16.15 -13.36 -11.11
CA ASP A 109 17.09 -12.84 -10.10
C ASP A 109 16.86 -11.34 -9.82
N GLN A 110 16.61 -10.55 -10.86
CA GLN A 110 16.32 -9.12 -10.71
C GLN A 110 14.94 -8.91 -10.04
N ALA A 111 13.94 -9.68 -10.47
CA ALA A 111 12.60 -9.65 -9.90
C ALA A 111 12.62 -10.03 -8.41
N GLN A 112 13.41 -11.05 -8.02
CA GLN A 112 13.60 -11.43 -6.62
C GLN A 112 14.20 -10.28 -5.80
N GLY A 113 15.30 -9.66 -6.27
CA GLY A 113 15.92 -8.54 -5.55
C GLY A 113 14.97 -7.35 -5.38
N TRP A 114 14.08 -7.11 -6.35
CA TRP A 114 13.03 -6.12 -6.23
C TRP A 114 11.97 -6.50 -5.19
N ARG A 115 11.46 -7.74 -5.22
CA ARG A 115 10.50 -8.24 -4.22
C ARG A 115 11.02 -8.12 -2.79
N GLU A 116 12.27 -8.49 -2.55
CA GLU A 116 12.90 -8.39 -1.22
C GLU A 116 12.89 -6.94 -0.71
N ARG A 117 13.30 -5.99 -1.56
CA ARG A 117 13.27 -4.56 -1.24
C ARG A 117 11.85 -4.07 -0.98
N TRP A 118 10.90 -4.31 -1.89
CA TRP A 118 9.52 -3.83 -1.74
C TRP A 118 8.82 -4.41 -0.51
N THR A 119 9.12 -5.66 -0.16
CA THR A 119 8.61 -6.29 1.06
C THR A 119 9.15 -5.59 2.32
N GLN A 120 10.44 -5.26 2.33
CA GLN A 120 11.07 -4.51 3.42
C GLN A 120 10.51 -3.07 3.51
N ASP A 121 10.29 -2.41 2.38
CA ASP A 121 9.74 -1.06 2.31
C ASP A 121 8.29 -1.05 2.82
N ALA A 122 7.47 -2.02 2.42
CA ALA A 122 6.08 -2.17 2.88
C ALA A 122 6.02 -2.39 4.41
N ALA A 123 6.87 -3.27 4.95
CA ALA A 123 6.96 -3.50 6.39
C ALA A 123 7.38 -2.23 7.15
N THR A 124 8.41 -1.53 6.64
CA THR A 124 8.90 -0.28 7.25
C THR A 124 7.83 0.80 7.25
N ARG A 125 7.09 0.92 6.14
CA ARG A 125 5.98 1.86 6.01
C ARG A 125 4.85 1.57 6.98
N ALA A 126 4.40 0.31 7.06
CA ALA A 126 3.37 -0.11 8.00
C ALA A 126 3.75 0.20 9.45
N GLU A 127 5.00 -0.05 9.85
CA GLU A 127 5.50 0.29 11.19
C GLU A 127 5.45 1.79 11.49
N LEU A 128 5.79 2.64 10.53
CA LEU A 128 5.78 4.10 10.70
C LEU A 128 4.36 4.63 10.78
N VAL A 129 3.46 4.14 9.92
CA VAL A 129 2.04 4.51 9.89
C VAL A 129 1.37 4.09 11.20
N VAL A 130 1.52 2.84 11.62
CA VAL A 130 0.94 2.34 12.87
C VAL A 130 1.57 3.01 14.09
N GLY A 131 2.89 3.22 14.09
CA GLY A 131 3.58 3.92 15.17
C GLY A 131 3.07 5.35 15.34
N PHE A 132 2.82 6.07 14.25
CA PHE A 132 2.21 7.39 14.30
C PHE A 132 0.75 7.35 14.77
N ALA A 133 -0.04 6.39 14.29
CA ALA A 133 -1.42 6.21 14.76
C ALA A 133 -1.49 5.95 16.27
N ALA A 134 -0.59 5.13 16.81
CA ALA A 134 -0.47 4.90 18.26
C ALA A 134 -0.10 6.17 19.02
N ALA A 135 0.81 6.99 18.48
CA ALA A 135 1.19 8.27 19.06
C ALA A 135 0.03 9.28 19.04
N LEU A 136 -0.75 9.32 17.95
CA LEU A 136 -1.96 10.15 17.84
C LEU A 136 -3.04 9.73 18.87
N ALA A 137 -3.34 8.44 18.95
CA ALA A 137 -4.33 7.88 19.86
C ALA A 137 -4.00 8.10 21.35
N ASN A 138 -2.75 8.47 21.68
CA ASN A 138 -2.29 8.72 23.05
C ASN A 138 -1.85 10.18 23.28
N LEU A 139 -2.23 11.12 22.42
CA LEU A 139 -1.73 12.51 22.50
C LEU A 139 -1.99 13.24 23.82
N ASP A 140 -3.09 12.93 24.48
CA ASP A 140 -3.47 13.49 25.78
C ASP A 140 -3.17 12.54 26.95
N GLY A 141 -2.53 11.40 26.68
CA GLY A 141 -2.25 10.36 27.66
C GLY A 141 -3.49 9.56 28.08
N GLN A 142 -4.63 9.71 27.39
CA GLN A 142 -5.85 8.95 27.64
C GLN A 142 -6.32 8.28 26.37
N LEU A 143 -6.20 6.95 26.31
CA LEU A 143 -6.69 6.17 25.18
C LEU A 143 -8.23 6.10 25.21
N ALA A 144 -8.91 6.84 24.34
CA ALA A 144 -10.35 6.72 24.16
C ALA A 144 -10.71 5.46 23.35
N SER A 145 -11.90 4.89 23.62
CA SER A 145 -12.40 3.71 22.89
C SER A 145 -12.51 3.95 21.37
N ALA A 146 -12.88 5.17 20.97
CA ALA A 146 -12.97 5.54 19.56
C ALA A 146 -11.59 5.59 18.87
N GLU A 147 -10.57 6.12 19.55
CA GLU A 147 -9.19 6.18 19.04
C GLU A 147 -8.59 4.76 18.94
N ALA A 148 -8.87 3.90 19.92
CA ALA A 148 -8.48 2.48 19.86
C ALA A 148 -9.13 1.75 18.67
N ALA A 149 -10.42 1.96 18.43
CA ALA A 149 -11.11 1.35 17.29
C ALA A 149 -10.58 1.85 15.93
N GLN A 150 -10.23 3.14 15.83
CA GLN A 150 -9.60 3.69 14.63
C GLN A 150 -8.20 3.11 14.39
N PHE A 151 -7.42 2.94 15.46
CA PHE A 151 -6.11 2.28 15.41
C PHE A 151 -6.23 0.83 14.94
N ASP A 152 -7.14 0.05 15.51
CA ASP A 152 -7.34 -1.35 15.13
C ASP A 152 -7.77 -1.47 13.65
N SER A 153 -8.70 -0.63 13.21
CA SER A 153 -9.14 -0.60 11.81
C SER A 153 -8.04 -0.17 10.83
N LEU A 154 -7.11 0.68 11.24
CA LEU A 154 -5.92 0.98 10.45
C LEU A 154 -4.99 -0.22 10.39
N LEU A 155 -4.68 -0.82 11.54
CA LEU A 155 -3.77 -1.95 11.64
C LEU A 155 -4.24 -3.18 10.85
N GLU A 156 -5.55 -3.43 10.82
CA GLU A 156 -6.15 -4.50 10.03
C GLU A 156 -5.93 -4.35 8.51
N ARG A 157 -5.80 -3.11 8.03
CA ARG A 157 -5.57 -2.78 6.60
C ARG A 157 -4.09 -2.75 6.23
N MET A 158 -3.17 -2.87 7.19
CA MET A 158 -1.74 -2.84 6.89
C MET A 158 -1.28 -4.16 6.27
N PRO A 159 -0.44 -4.11 5.21
CA PRO A 159 0.11 -5.29 4.56
C PRO A 159 1.23 -5.89 5.43
N VAL A 160 0.85 -6.49 6.56
CA VAL A 160 1.75 -7.11 7.54
C VAL A 160 1.20 -8.44 8.00
N SER A 161 2.12 -9.41 8.17
CA SER A 161 1.77 -10.76 8.62
C SER A 161 1.03 -10.74 9.96
N VAL A 162 0.25 -11.78 10.23
CA VAL A 162 -0.50 -11.93 11.50
C VAL A 162 0.42 -11.78 12.71
N ALA A 163 1.60 -12.39 12.68
CA ALA A 163 2.58 -12.27 13.77
C ALA A 163 3.03 -10.82 13.96
N ARG A 164 3.36 -10.12 12.88
CA ARG A 164 3.79 -8.72 12.95
C ARG A 164 2.66 -7.79 13.39
N ARG A 165 1.43 -8.09 12.99
CA ARG A 165 0.23 -7.35 13.41
C ARG A 165 0.04 -7.38 14.93
N VAL A 166 0.26 -8.54 15.55
CA VAL A 166 0.21 -8.68 17.03
C VAL A 166 1.31 -7.87 17.70
N GLU A 167 2.50 -7.80 17.13
CA GLU A 167 3.58 -6.97 17.67
C GLU A 167 3.26 -5.47 17.55
N LEU A 168 2.70 -5.07 16.41
CA LEU A 168 2.31 -3.69 16.14
C LEU A 168 1.14 -3.21 16.99
N SER A 169 0.19 -4.09 17.35
CA SER A 169 -0.91 -3.71 18.25
C SER A 169 -0.44 -3.29 19.63
N MET A 170 0.70 -3.82 20.09
CA MET A 170 1.30 -3.44 21.38
C MET A 170 1.75 -1.98 21.42
N LEU A 171 1.99 -1.34 20.27
CA LEU A 171 2.35 0.08 20.20
C LEU A 171 1.26 0.98 20.78
N LEU A 172 -0.01 0.54 20.75
CA LEU A 172 -1.10 1.32 21.33
C LEU A 172 -0.93 1.56 22.84
N TYR A 173 -0.28 0.62 23.54
CA TYR A 173 -0.01 0.70 24.98
C TYR A 173 1.36 1.28 25.32
N SER A 174 2.28 1.30 24.34
CA SER A 174 3.61 1.87 24.48
C SER A 174 3.97 2.62 23.18
N PRO A 175 3.34 3.80 22.96
CA PRO A 175 3.50 4.52 21.71
C PRO A 175 4.93 5.03 21.57
N PRO A 176 5.50 5.00 20.35
CA PRO A 176 6.81 5.58 20.08
C PRO A 176 6.76 7.11 20.20
N GLU A 177 7.88 7.71 20.56
CA GLU A 177 8.00 9.17 20.58
C GLU A 177 7.99 9.73 19.16
N LEU A 178 7.33 10.87 18.96
CA LEU A 178 7.25 11.53 17.65
C LEU A 178 8.63 11.82 17.05
N LYS A 179 9.60 12.19 17.89
CA LYS A 179 11.00 12.40 17.47
C LYS A 179 11.66 11.15 16.91
N GLN A 180 11.35 9.98 17.49
CA GLN A 180 11.87 8.70 17.00
C GLN A 180 11.26 8.34 15.66
N LEU A 181 9.93 8.53 15.51
CA LEU A 181 9.23 8.35 14.25
C LEU A 181 9.77 9.28 13.15
N GLY A 182 9.88 10.56 13.43
CA GLY A 182 10.41 11.55 12.49
C GLY A 182 11.85 11.27 12.07
N GLY A 183 12.71 10.85 13.01
CA GLY A 183 14.08 10.44 12.70
C GLY A 183 14.16 9.21 11.80
N ARG A 184 13.29 8.21 12.01
CA ARG A 184 13.17 7.04 11.11
C ARG A 184 12.64 7.44 9.74
N LEU A 185 11.64 8.32 9.71
CA LEU A 185 11.05 8.80 8.46
C LEU A 185 12.07 9.60 7.63
N ALA A 186 12.87 10.46 8.27
CA ALA A 186 13.94 11.23 7.62
C ALA A 186 15.04 10.35 7.00
N ALA A 187 15.18 9.10 7.43
CA ALA A 187 16.16 8.16 6.88
C ALA A 187 15.69 7.51 5.56
N LEU A 188 14.38 7.58 5.25
CA LEU A 188 13.84 7.08 3.99
C LEU A 188 14.18 8.02 2.83
N ASP A 189 13.97 7.56 1.60
CA ASP A 189 13.99 8.45 0.44
C ASP A 189 12.79 9.44 0.46
N PRO A 190 12.83 10.52 -0.35
CA PRO A 190 11.77 11.52 -0.33
C PRO A 190 10.38 10.99 -0.67
N GLU A 191 10.28 10.04 -1.59
CA GLU A 191 8.99 9.49 -2.05
C GLU A 191 8.33 8.65 -0.95
N ALA A 192 9.10 7.80 -0.28
CA ALA A 192 8.63 6.99 0.83
C ALA A 192 8.21 7.85 2.04
N ARG A 193 8.89 8.99 2.29
CA ARG A 193 8.46 9.95 3.32
C ARG A 193 7.06 10.48 3.06
N GLU A 194 6.83 10.93 1.83
CA GLU A 194 5.53 11.44 1.42
C GLU A 194 4.46 10.35 1.42
N ALA A 195 4.79 9.13 1.01
CA ALA A 195 3.87 8.00 1.00
C ALA A 195 3.39 7.59 2.41
N VAL A 196 4.24 7.71 3.44
CA VAL A 196 3.84 7.52 4.85
C VAL A 196 2.94 8.69 5.29
N LEU A 197 3.33 9.93 5.02
CA LEU A 197 2.54 11.11 5.41
C LEU A 197 1.15 11.10 4.77
N TYR A 198 1.05 10.69 3.51
CA TYR A 198 -0.22 10.53 2.81
C TYR A 198 -1.13 9.49 3.48
N GLU A 199 -0.58 8.36 3.96
CA GLU A 199 -1.37 7.32 4.62
C GLU A 199 -1.85 7.69 6.02
N VAL A 200 -1.11 8.54 6.73
CA VAL A 200 -1.53 8.98 8.06
C VAL A 200 -2.43 10.21 8.03
N ALA A 201 -2.48 10.96 6.92
CA ALA A 201 -3.29 12.16 6.79
C ALA A 201 -4.81 11.93 7.03
N PRO A 202 -5.44 10.83 6.54
CA PRO A 202 -6.84 10.54 6.86
C PRO A 202 -7.12 10.39 8.36
N LEU A 203 -6.16 9.90 9.15
CA LEU A 203 -6.31 9.76 10.61
C LEU A 203 -6.46 11.13 11.27
N VAL A 204 -5.63 12.09 10.84
CA VAL A 204 -5.63 13.47 11.33
C VAL A 204 -6.88 14.22 10.89
N GLN A 205 -7.38 13.96 9.68
CA GLN A 205 -8.61 14.57 9.19
C GLN A 205 -9.87 14.05 9.90
N ALA A 206 -9.89 12.75 10.23
CA ALA A 206 -11.04 12.09 10.84
C ALA A 206 -11.23 12.44 12.32
N SER A 207 -10.26 13.10 12.96
CA SER A 207 -10.35 13.40 14.38
C SER A 207 -11.15 14.65 14.72
N ASP A 208 -11.94 14.53 15.77
CA ASP A 208 -12.67 15.61 16.43
C ASP A 208 -11.74 16.67 17.06
N ARG A 209 -10.44 16.36 17.26
CA ARG A 209 -9.42 17.20 17.93
C ARG A 209 -8.58 18.01 16.93
N GLY A 210 -9.17 18.34 15.78
CA GLY A 210 -8.50 18.73 14.53
C GLY A 210 -7.30 19.68 14.62
N GLU A 211 -7.26 20.68 15.49
CA GLU A 211 -6.09 21.59 15.55
C GLU A 211 -4.83 20.94 16.14
N ARG A 212 -4.96 20.11 17.18
CA ARG A 212 -3.81 19.53 17.88
C ARG A 212 -3.14 18.43 17.06
N GLU A 213 -3.94 17.61 16.41
CA GLU A 213 -3.42 16.52 15.56
C GLU A 213 -2.81 17.03 14.27
N ARG A 214 -3.37 18.10 13.68
CA ARG A 214 -2.74 18.80 12.56
C ARG A 214 -1.37 19.37 12.95
N ALA A 215 -1.24 19.92 14.15
CA ALA A 215 0.05 20.39 14.64
C ALA A 215 1.07 19.23 14.77
N VAL A 216 0.65 18.08 15.30
CA VAL A 216 1.49 16.88 15.43
C VAL A 216 1.89 16.30 14.06
N PHE A 217 0.97 16.31 13.10
CA PHE A 217 1.27 15.94 11.71
C PHE A 217 2.33 16.84 11.08
N HIS A 218 2.20 18.16 11.26
CA HIS A 218 3.20 19.11 10.76
C HIS A 218 4.54 18.98 11.49
N GLU A 219 4.55 18.70 12.79
CA GLU A 219 5.77 18.41 13.55
C GLU A 219 6.45 17.14 13.03
N LEU A 220 5.69 16.06 12.77
CA LEU A 220 6.24 14.86 12.15
C LEU A 220 6.87 15.17 10.78
N ALA A 221 6.15 15.93 9.94
CA ALA A 221 6.63 16.30 8.61
C ALA A 221 7.93 17.13 8.68
N GLU A 222 8.02 18.07 9.62
CA GLU A 222 9.23 18.85 9.88
C GLU A 222 10.40 17.94 10.30
N LEU A 223 10.17 17.04 11.27
CA LEU A 223 11.18 16.08 11.73
C LEU A 223 11.63 15.13 10.61
N ALA A 224 10.75 14.81 9.67
CA ALA A 224 11.03 14.01 8.49
C ALA A 224 11.69 14.79 7.34
N ALA A 225 11.95 16.08 7.54
CA ALA A 225 12.47 17.00 6.51
C ALA A 225 11.57 17.08 5.26
N VAL A 226 10.24 17.02 5.44
CA VAL A 226 9.26 17.29 4.40
C VAL A 226 8.85 18.77 4.46
N PRO A 227 8.90 19.52 3.34
CA PRO A 227 8.55 20.94 3.32
C PRO A 227 7.11 21.19 3.82
N ALA A 228 6.91 22.26 4.59
CA ALA A 228 5.61 22.58 5.19
C ALA A 228 4.48 22.76 4.15
N ASP A 229 4.79 23.33 2.99
CA ASP A 229 3.81 23.47 1.90
C ASP A 229 3.39 22.10 1.37
N ARG A 230 4.34 21.18 1.20
CA ARG A 230 4.07 19.82 0.76
C ARG A 230 3.27 19.03 1.79
N ALA A 231 3.61 19.17 3.07
CA ALA A 231 2.85 18.54 4.16
C ALA A 231 1.38 19.02 4.18
N ARG A 232 1.14 20.32 3.96
CA ARG A 232 -0.23 20.86 3.82
C ARG A 232 -0.96 20.25 2.63
N GLU A 233 -0.32 20.17 1.47
CA GLU A 233 -0.92 19.53 0.29
C GLU A 233 -1.29 18.06 0.53
N LEU A 234 -0.43 17.29 1.19
CA LEU A 234 -0.70 15.88 1.50
C LEU A 234 -1.91 15.75 2.43
N LEU A 235 -2.03 16.65 3.41
CA LEU A 235 -3.14 16.67 4.35
C LEU A 235 -4.45 17.13 3.73
N ASP A 236 -4.43 17.99 2.71
CA ASP A 236 -5.63 18.51 2.06
C ASP A 236 -6.14 17.60 0.91
N ARG A 237 -5.30 16.68 0.43
CA ARG A 237 -5.60 15.77 -0.70
C ARG A 237 -6.04 14.37 -0.28
N SER A 238 -5.82 14.00 0.98
CA SER A 238 -6.19 12.70 1.54
C SER A 238 -7.69 12.60 1.83
#